data_AF-A0A1E5TAS9-F1
#
_entry.id   AF-A0A1E5TAS9-F1
#
_cell.length_a   1.000
_cell.length_b   1.000
_cell.length_c   1.000
_cell.angle_alpha   90.00
_cell.angle_beta   90.00
_cell.angle_gamma   90.00
#
_symmetry.space_group_name_H-M   'P 1'
#
loop_
_entity.id
_entity.type
_entity.pdbx_description
1 polymer ?
#
loop_
_entity_poly.entity_id
_entity_poly.type
_entity_poly.pdbx_seq_one_letter_code
_entity_poly.pdbx_strand_id
1 'polypeptide(L)'
;MINKQKKHLQKRKLKTQINRNLLIGSVIATLIAITPYLFYLHESVPDTKTWNTFFFIYNSGFFESANVAMWVLTGKMIPLYLFFLWFFTCKHWWYHALLVPIAMYIYQTYVILNKDIESIDSNQLVYLIPIMAITIPSIYLIRAQIFNKINSENKSFEELEEEFKLTPKNFWGKIKEYF
;
A
#
# COMPACT_ATOMS: atom_id res chain seq x y z
N MET A 1 7.49 -30.60 36.16
CA MET A 1 7.42 -29.11 36.31
C MET A 1 7.67 -28.34 35.00
N ILE A 2 8.60 -28.77 34.15
CA ILE A 2 8.98 -28.10 32.87
C ILE A 2 7.79 -27.85 31.92
N ASN A 3 6.82 -28.76 31.85
CA ASN A 3 5.69 -28.66 30.90
C ASN A 3 4.68 -27.55 31.28
N LYS A 4 4.56 -27.21 32.56
CA LYS A 4 3.65 -26.17 33.08
C LYS A 4 4.21 -24.76 32.81
N GLN A 5 5.53 -24.59 32.96
CA GLN A 5 6.25 -23.36 32.60
C GLN A 5 6.23 -23.11 31.08
N LYS A 6 6.43 -24.13 30.24
CA LYS A 6 6.34 -24.01 28.77
C LYS A 6 4.93 -23.55 28.33
N LYS A 7 3.87 -24.15 28.88
CA LYS A 7 2.47 -23.73 28.62
C LYS A 7 2.20 -22.27 29.04
N HIS A 8 2.74 -21.83 30.18
CA HIS A 8 2.57 -20.45 30.63
C HIS A 8 3.28 -19.43 29.72
N LEU A 9 4.51 -19.74 29.27
CA LEU A 9 5.24 -18.92 28.30
C LEU A 9 4.52 -18.83 26.96
N GLN A 10 3.96 -19.93 26.47
CA GLN A 10 3.22 -19.98 25.20
C GLN A 10 1.93 -19.15 25.27
N LYS A 11 1.17 -19.24 26.37
CA LYS A 11 0.00 -18.37 26.62
C LYS A 11 0.37 -16.90 26.69
N ARG A 12 1.49 -16.55 27.35
CA ARG A 12 1.97 -15.16 27.42
C ARG A 12 2.36 -14.62 26.05
N LYS A 13 3.09 -15.40 25.24
CA LYS A 13 3.45 -15.05 23.85
C LYS A 13 2.21 -14.83 22.98
N LEU A 14 1.23 -15.73 23.05
CA LEU A 14 -0.04 -15.61 22.32
C LEU A 14 -0.80 -14.33 22.72
N LYS A 15 -0.92 -14.05 24.03
CA LYS A 15 -1.57 -12.83 24.53
C LYS A 15 -0.87 -11.56 24.05
N THR A 16 0.47 -11.53 24.09
CA THR A 16 1.25 -10.40 23.57
C THR A 16 1.07 -10.21 22.06
N GLN A 17 1.01 -11.30 21.29
CA GLN A 17 0.76 -11.27 19.85
C GLN A 17 -0.64 -10.74 19.51
N ILE A 18 -1.67 -11.20 20.23
CA ILE A 18 -3.06 -10.71 20.09
C ILE A 18 -3.13 -9.21 20.38
N ASN A 19 -2.54 -8.76 21.49
CA ASN A 19 -2.53 -7.35 21.85
C ASN A 19 -1.83 -6.47 20.79
N ARG A 20 -0.73 -6.97 20.21
CA ARG A 20 -0.02 -6.24 19.13
C ARG A 20 -0.85 -6.15 17.86
N ASN A 21 -1.51 -7.24 17.48
CA ASN A 21 -2.37 -7.26 16.29
C ASN A 21 -3.58 -6.34 16.47
N LEU A 22 -4.17 -6.28 17.67
CA LEU A 22 -5.26 -5.37 18.00
C LEU A 22 -4.81 -3.90 17.91
N LEU A 23 -3.64 -3.57 18.46
CA LEU A 23 -3.06 -2.22 18.37
C LEU A 23 -2.81 -1.81 16.92
N ILE A 24 -2.16 -2.68 16.12
CA ILE A 24 -1.89 -2.41 14.71
C ILE A 24 -3.20 -2.22 13.93
N GLY A 25 -4.18 -3.10 14.13
CA GLY A 25 -5.49 -3.00 13.50
C GLY A 25 -6.23 -1.71 13.87
N SER A 26 -6.17 -1.31 15.15
CA SER A 26 -6.74 -0.04 15.60
C SER A 26 -6.07 1.16 14.94
N VAL A 27 -4.73 1.18 14.86
CA VAL A 27 -4.00 2.28 14.20
C VAL A 27 -4.39 2.39 12.73
N ILE A 28 -4.43 1.28 12.00
CA ILE A 28 -4.84 1.26 10.59
C ILE A 28 -6.29 1.72 10.44
N ALA A 29 -7.20 1.26 11.30
CA ALA A 29 -8.60 1.66 11.26
C ALA A 29 -8.77 3.17 11.51
N THR A 30 -8.04 3.74 12.48
CA THR A 30 -8.01 5.18 12.72
C THR A 30 -7.45 5.95 11.52
N LEU A 31 -6.34 5.47 10.94
CA LEU A 31 -5.73 6.04 9.74
C LEU A 31 -6.69 6.10 8.55
N ILE A 32 -7.49 5.04 8.35
CA ILE A 32 -8.54 5.02 7.31
C ILE A 32 -9.69 5.95 7.69
N ALA A 33 -10.14 5.96 8.95
CA ALA A 33 -11.25 6.78 9.42
C ALA A 33 -10.97 8.29 9.35
N ILE A 34 -9.70 8.71 9.41
CA ILE A 34 -9.28 10.13 9.29
C ILE A 34 -9.30 10.60 7.82
N THR A 35 -9.47 9.71 6.84
CA THR A 35 -9.44 10.06 5.41
C THR A 35 -10.32 11.24 5.00
N PRO A 36 -11.59 11.37 5.47
CA PRO A 36 -12.40 12.54 5.13
C PRO A 36 -11.76 13.85 5.58
N TYR A 37 -11.18 13.88 6.80
CA TYR A 37 -10.47 15.07 7.29
C TYR A 37 -9.23 15.39 6.45
N LEU A 38 -8.47 14.36 6.02
CA LEU A 38 -7.34 14.56 5.10
C LEU A 38 -7.80 15.16 3.77
N PHE A 39 -8.98 14.75 3.27
CA PHE A 39 -9.53 15.29 2.04
C PHE A 39 -9.84 16.78 2.19
N TYR A 40 -10.44 17.19 3.30
CA TYR A 40 -10.80 18.59 3.56
C TYR A 40 -9.61 19.51 3.87
N LEU A 41 -8.39 18.99 4.07
CA LEU A 41 -7.21 19.84 4.30
C LEU A 41 -6.95 20.85 3.17
N HIS A 42 -7.36 20.54 1.94
CA HIS A 42 -7.23 21.47 0.81
C HIS A 42 -8.03 22.77 1.03
N GLU A 43 -9.12 22.75 1.80
CA GLU A 43 -9.91 23.98 2.09
C GLU A 43 -9.12 25.00 2.91
N SER A 44 -8.10 24.57 3.64
CA SER A 44 -7.20 25.47 4.38
C SER A 44 -6.18 26.17 3.47
N VAL A 45 -6.11 25.79 2.19
CA VAL A 45 -5.20 26.38 1.20
C VAL A 45 -5.86 27.61 0.60
N PRO A 46 -5.17 28.77 0.55
CA PRO A 46 -5.75 29.99 0.02
C PRO A 46 -5.99 29.90 -1.49
N ASP A 47 -7.08 30.51 -1.94
CA ASP A 47 -7.44 30.64 -3.34
C ASP A 47 -6.59 31.74 -4.02
N THR A 48 -5.30 31.47 -4.18
CA THR A 48 -4.32 32.38 -4.77
C THR A 48 -3.35 31.61 -5.67
N LYS A 49 -2.79 32.28 -6.68
CA LYS A 49 -1.84 31.65 -7.63
C LYS A 49 -0.53 31.20 -6.98
N THR A 50 -0.08 31.94 -5.99
CA THR A 50 1.15 31.67 -5.25
C THR A 50 0.82 31.52 -3.78
N TRP A 51 0.99 30.32 -3.24
CA TRP A 51 0.80 30.03 -1.84
C TRP A 51 2.16 30.02 -1.13
N ASN A 52 2.39 31.04 -0.30
CA ASN A 52 3.58 31.11 0.54
C ASN A 52 3.30 30.45 1.89
N THR A 53 4.03 29.37 2.20
CA THR A 53 3.99 28.70 3.50
C THR A 53 5.30 28.92 4.26
N PHE A 54 5.30 28.60 5.55
CA PHE A 54 6.50 28.67 6.38
C PHE A 54 7.69 27.85 5.83
N PHE A 55 7.42 26.77 5.07
CA PHE A 55 8.45 25.86 4.58
C PHE A 55 8.80 26.05 3.09
N PHE A 56 7.84 26.47 2.26
CA PHE A 56 8.03 26.58 0.81
C PHE A 56 7.05 27.55 0.16
N ILE A 57 7.39 28.01 -1.05
CA ILE A 57 6.49 28.77 -1.92
C ILE A 57 5.98 27.83 -3.01
N TYR A 58 4.67 27.63 -3.06
CA TYR A 58 4.00 26.85 -4.07
C TYR A 58 3.37 27.75 -5.13
N ASN A 59 3.54 27.41 -6.41
CA ASN A 59 2.91 28.11 -7.53
C ASN A 59 1.99 27.13 -8.27
N SER A 60 0.71 27.47 -8.37
CA SER A 60 -0.34 26.61 -8.94
C SER A 60 -0.24 26.42 -10.45
N GLY A 61 0.61 27.19 -11.14
CA GLY A 61 0.84 27.05 -12.58
C GLY A 61 -0.46 27.13 -13.37
N PHE A 62 -0.78 26.06 -14.10
CA PHE A 62 -1.97 25.91 -14.94
C PHE A 62 -3.29 25.97 -14.15
N PHE A 63 -3.30 25.57 -12.87
CA PHE A 63 -4.53 25.54 -12.09
C PHE A 63 -5.00 26.94 -11.66
N GLU A 64 -4.15 27.96 -11.79
CA GLU A 64 -4.34 29.38 -11.41
C GLU A 64 -4.67 29.64 -9.93
N SER A 65 -5.13 28.64 -9.20
CA SER A 65 -5.46 28.61 -7.79
C SER A 65 -4.70 27.49 -7.10
N ALA A 66 -3.98 27.82 -6.03
CA ALA A 66 -3.33 26.84 -5.18
C ALA A 66 -4.34 25.92 -4.49
N ASN A 67 -5.54 26.42 -4.16
CA ASN A 67 -6.62 25.63 -3.59
C ASN A 67 -7.07 24.52 -4.57
N VAL A 68 -7.35 24.88 -5.83
CA VAL A 68 -7.74 23.91 -6.87
C VAL A 68 -6.62 22.89 -7.11
N ALA A 69 -5.37 23.34 -7.21
CA ALA A 69 -4.24 22.44 -7.40
C ALA A 69 -4.11 21.43 -6.24
N MET A 70 -4.27 21.88 -4.99
CA MET A 70 -4.21 21.04 -3.81
C MET A 70 -5.42 20.11 -3.69
N TRP A 71 -6.60 20.54 -4.12
CA TRP A 71 -7.78 19.67 -4.22
C TRP A 71 -7.54 18.51 -5.19
N VAL A 72 -7.07 18.80 -6.41
CA VAL A 72 -6.75 17.79 -7.42
C VAL A 72 -5.64 16.86 -6.93
N LEU A 73 -4.59 17.41 -6.32
CA LEU A 73 -3.49 16.63 -5.74
C LEU A 73 -3.99 15.70 -4.63
N THR A 74 -4.80 16.22 -3.70
CA THR A 74 -5.39 15.44 -2.59
C THR A 74 -6.28 14.32 -3.12
N GLY A 75 -7.04 14.57 -4.19
CA GLY A 75 -7.84 13.57 -4.90
C GLY A 75 -7.03 12.40 -5.47
N LYS A 76 -5.71 12.55 -5.68
CA LYS A 76 -4.81 11.46 -6.10
C LYS A 76 -4.01 10.87 -4.94
N MET A 77 -3.58 11.72 -4.00
CA MET A 77 -2.80 11.31 -2.84
C MET A 77 -3.59 10.45 -1.87
N ILE A 78 -4.90 10.69 -1.71
CA ILE A 78 -5.75 9.89 -0.81
C ILE A 78 -5.95 8.46 -1.33
N PRO A 79 -6.38 8.23 -2.59
CA PRO A 79 -6.40 6.88 -3.15
C PRO A 79 -5.05 6.18 -3.05
N LEU A 80 -3.96 6.88 -3.37
CA LEU A 80 -2.60 6.32 -3.25
C LEU A 80 -2.28 5.88 -1.82
N TYR A 81 -2.58 6.72 -0.84
CA TYR A 81 -2.43 6.42 0.59
C TYR A 81 -3.24 5.19 1.02
N LEU A 82 -4.50 5.09 0.60
CA LEU A 82 -5.35 3.94 0.90
C LEU A 82 -4.84 2.67 0.23
N PHE A 83 -4.36 2.74 -1.02
CA PHE A 83 -3.76 1.59 -1.69
C PHE A 83 -2.46 1.15 -1.02
N PHE A 84 -1.63 2.07 -0.53
CA PHE A 84 -0.44 1.71 0.26
C PHE A 84 -0.83 1.02 1.56
N LEU A 85 -1.78 1.57 2.32
CA LEU A 85 -2.29 0.91 3.52
C LEU A 85 -2.82 -0.47 3.20
N TRP A 86 -3.61 -0.62 2.14
CA TRP A 86 -4.15 -1.90 1.75
C TRP A 86 -3.06 -2.88 1.32
N PHE A 87 -2.06 -2.44 0.56
CA PHE A 87 -0.94 -3.27 0.12
C PHE A 87 -0.16 -3.87 1.29
N PHE A 88 0.16 -3.06 2.31
CA PHE A 88 0.92 -3.55 3.46
C PHE A 88 0.07 -4.37 4.45
N THR A 89 -1.24 -4.15 4.47
CA THR A 89 -2.14 -4.83 5.43
C THR A 89 -2.81 -6.07 4.85
N CYS A 90 -2.96 -6.14 3.52
CA CYS A 90 -3.55 -7.28 2.82
C CYS A 90 -2.76 -8.55 3.14
N LYS A 91 -3.49 -9.63 3.47
CA LYS A 91 -2.90 -10.95 3.71
C LYS A 91 -3.02 -11.88 2.51
N HIS A 92 -3.80 -11.50 1.52
CA HIS A 92 -4.10 -12.35 0.38
C HIS A 92 -3.00 -12.27 -0.67
N TRP A 93 -2.78 -13.39 -1.36
CA TRP A 93 -1.76 -13.54 -2.40
C TRP A 93 -1.88 -12.54 -3.56
N TRP A 94 -3.09 -12.08 -3.86
CA TRP A 94 -3.37 -11.15 -4.96
C TRP A 94 -2.96 -9.70 -4.66
N TYR A 95 -2.42 -9.38 -3.48
CA TYR A 95 -2.05 -8.01 -3.10
C TYR A 95 -1.10 -7.32 -4.10
N HIS A 96 -0.30 -8.08 -4.85
CA HIS A 96 0.53 -7.58 -5.95
C HIS A 96 -0.27 -6.85 -7.03
N ALA A 97 -1.55 -7.20 -7.23
CA ALA A 97 -2.44 -6.49 -8.15
C ALA A 97 -2.59 -5.01 -7.80
N LEU A 98 -2.45 -4.64 -6.51
CA LEU A 98 -2.50 -3.26 -6.06
C LEU A 98 -1.29 -2.43 -6.54
N LEU A 99 -0.20 -3.06 -7.01
CA LEU A 99 0.93 -2.34 -7.62
C LEU A 99 0.52 -1.57 -8.88
N VAL A 100 -0.45 -2.07 -9.63
CA VAL A 100 -0.96 -1.41 -10.85
C VAL A 100 -1.62 -0.06 -10.51
N PRO A 101 -2.66 0.01 -9.64
CA PRO A 101 -3.23 1.30 -9.26
C PRO A 101 -2.24 2.18 -8.49
N ILE A 102 -1.36 1.63 -7.64
CA ILE A 102 -0.32 2.41 -6.97
C ILE A 102 0.57 3.13 -7.99
N ALA A 103 1.07 2.41 -8.99
CA ALA A 103 1.90 2.99 -10.04
C ALA A 103 1.15 4.04 -10.87
N MET A 104 -0.13 3.78 -11.18
CA MET A 104 -1.00 4.73 -11.87
C MET A 104 -1.13 6.04 -11.09
N TYR A 105 -1.47 5.99 -9.80
CA TYR A 105 -1.62 7.21 -8.99
C TYR A 105 -0.28 7.93 -8.76
N ILE A 106 0.84 7.21 -8.65
CA ILE A 106 2.18 7.82 -8.59
C ILE A 106 2.48 8.59 -9.88
N TYR A 107 2.26 7.95 -11.04
CA TYR A 107 2.49 8.59 -12.33
C TYR A 107 1.61 9.84 -12.49
N GLN A 108 0.32 9.73 -12.19
CA GLN A 108 -0.59 10.88 -12.28
C GLN A 108 -0.23 12.01 -11.31
N THR A 109 0.31 11.70 -10.13
CA THR A 109 0.79 12.70 -9.17
C THR A 109 2.04 13.41 -9.68
N TYR A 110 3.02 12.64 -10.19
CA TYR A 110 4.24 13.18 -10.79
C TYR A 110 3.93 14.14 -11.94
N VAL A 111 2.97 13.73 -12.77
CA VAL A 111 2.54 14.50 -13.93
C VAL A 111 1.91 15.85 -13.53
N ILE A 112 1.04 15.87 -12.52
CA ILE A 112 0.43 17.12 -12.03
C ILE A 112 1.46 18.10 -11.50
N LEU A 113 2.50 17.59 -10.83
CA LEU A 113 3.55 18.42 -10.24
C LEU A 113 4.48 19.05 -11.28
N ASN A 114 4.64 18.42 -12.46
CA ASN A 114 5.60 18.84 -13.48
C ASN A 114 5.05 19.78 -14.55
N LYS A 115 3.91 20.44 -14.30
CA LYS A 115 3.35 21.61 -15.04
C LYS A 115 2.99 21.43 -16.53
N ASP A 116 3.42 20.36 -17.20
CA ASP A 116 3.09 20.11 -18.61
C ASP A 116 1.76 19.35 -18.73
N ILE A 117 0.65 20.09 -18.67
CA ILE A 117 -0.71 19.51 -18.67
C ILE A 117 -1.24 19.19 -20.08
N GLU A 118 -0.56 19.66 -21.13
CA GLU A 118 -1.09 19.63 -22.50
C GLU A 118 -1.10 18.24 -23.18
N SER A 119 -0.47 17.20 -22.62
CA SER A 119 -0.43 15.86 -23.28
C SER A 119 -0.48 14.67 -22.31
N ILE A 120 -1.20 14.82 -21.21
CA ILE A 120 -1.23 13.81 -20.14
C ILE A 120 -2.20 12.66 -20.44
N ASP A 121 -3.31 12.93 -21.10
CA ASP A 121 -4.47 12.02 -21.11
C ASP A 121 -4.34 10.88 -22.14
N SER A 122 -3.50 11.02 -23.17
CA SER A 122 -3.41 10.05 -24.27
C SER A 122 -2.47 8.86 -23.99
N ASN A 123 -1.39 9.04 -23.22
CA ASN A 123 -0.30 8.05 -23.15
C ASN A 123 -0.13 7.35 -21.79
N GLN A 124 -0.96 7.63 -20.76
CA GLN A 124 -0.79 7.04 -19.42
C GLN A 124 -0.80 5.50 -19.44
N LEU A 125 -1.70 4.93 -20.24
CA LEU A 125 -1.87 3.48 -20.34
C LEU A 125 -0.61 2.80 -20.87
N VAL A 126 0.09 3.43 -21.82
CA VAL A 126 1.34 2.90 -22.39
C VAL A 126 2.42 2.76 -21.31
N TYR A 127 2.54 3.72 -20.39
CA TYR A 127 3.47 3.65 -19.27
C TYR A 127 3.11 2.57 -18.23
N LEU A 128 1.85 2.16 -18.17
CA LEU A 128 1.38 1.08 -17.28
C LEU A 128 1.62 -0.31 -17.86
N ILE A 129 1.77 -0.47 -19.19
CA ILE A 129 1.95 -1.77 -19.84
C ILE A 129 3.11 -2.57 -19.24
N PRO A 130 4.33 -2.02 -19.05
CA PRO A 130 5.43 -2.77 -18.44
C PRO A 130 5.13 -3.26 -17.03
N ILE A 131 4.41 -2.45 -16.24
CA ILE A 131 4.05 -2.78 -14.85
C ILE A 131 3.02 -3.90 -14.83
N MET A 132 2.01 -3.84 -15.72
CA MET A 132 1.03 -4.90 -15.90
C MET A 132 1.68 -6.19 -16.40
N ALA A 133 2.64 -6.09 -17.33
CA ALA A 133 3.38 -7.23 -17.87
C ALA A 133 4.22 -7.97 -16.81
N ILE A 134 4.64 -7.30 -15.74
CA ILE A 134 5.31 -7.93 -14.60
C ILE A 134 4.30 -8.44 -13.57
N THR A 135 3.28 -7.63 -13.27
CA THR A 135 2.33 -7.92 -12.18
C THR A 135 1.41 -9.10 -12.50
N ILE A 136 0.89 -9.17 -13.74
CA ILE A 136 -0.05 -10.23 -14.14
C ILE A 136 0.61 -11.62 -14.08
N PRO A 137 1.80 -11.86 -14.67
CA PRO A 137 2.49 -13.13 -14.53
C PRO A 137 2.84 -13.45 -13.07
N SER A 138 3.28 -12.46 -12.29
CA SER A 138 3.59 -12.66 -10.86
C SER A 138 2.38 -13.20 -10.09
N ILE A 139 1.19 -12.65 -10.32
CA ILE A 139 -0.07 -13.11 -9.71
C ILE A 139 -0.37 -14.57 -10.12
N TYR A 140 -0.19 -14.91 -11.39
CA TYR A 140 -0.45 -16.26 -11.89
C TYR A 140 0.54 -17.29 -11.34
N LEU A 141 1.83 -16.94 -11.23
CA LEU A 141 2.85 -17.80 -10.64
C LEU A 141 2.55 -18.10 -9.16
N ILE A 142 2.17 -17.10 -8.38
CA ILE A 142 1.81 -17.29 -6.97
C ILE A 142 0.57 -18.19 -6.85
N ARG A 143 -0.45 -17.96 -7.69
CA ARG A 143 -1.64 -18.82 -7.72
C ARG A 143 -1.30 -20.28 -8.05
N ALA A 144 -0.44 -20.51 -9.04
CA ALA A 144 0.00 -21.85 -9.43
C ALA A 144 0.78 -22.54 -8.29
N GLN A 145 1.65 -21.80 -7.60
CA GLN A 145 2.39 -22.31 -6.43
C GLN A 145 1.45 -22.68 -5.27
N ILE A 146 0.44 -21.86 -4.99
CA ILE A 146 -0.59 -22.16 -3.98
C ILE A 146 -1.33 -23.45 -4.35
N PHE A 147 -1.81 -23.56 -5.60
CA PHE A 147 -2.55 -24.74 -6.05
C PHE A 147 -1.73 -26.03 -5.97
N ASN A 148 -0.46 -25.99 -6.40
CA ASN A 148 0.43 -27.15 -6.30
C ASN A 148 0.63 -27.60 -4.85
N LYS A 149 0.78 -26.64 -3.93
CA LYS A 149 1.10 -26.94 -2.52
C LYS A 149 -0.10 -27.46 -1.73
N ILE A 150 -1.31 -27.05 -2.10
CA ILE A 150 -2.56 -27.61 -1.56
C ILE A 150 -2.68 -29.08 -1.89
N ASN A 151 -2.38 -29.42 -3.15
CA ASN A 151 -2.51 -30.77 -3.66
C ASN A 151 -1.41 -31.70 -3.11
N SER A 152 -0.26 -31.16 -2.68
CA SER A 152 0.87 -31.94 -2.17
C SER A 152 0.93 -32.06 -0.64
N GLU A 153 0.49 -31.05 0.13
CA GLU A 153 0.78 -30.97 1.58
C GLU A 153 -0.43 -31.02 2.51
N ASN A 154 -1.68 -31.23 2.04
CA ASN A 154 -2.89 -31.24 2.89
C ASN A 154 -2.98 -30.00 3.83
N LYS A 155 -2.38 -28.87 3.43
CA LYS A 155 -2.41 -27.61 4.16
C LYS A 155 -3.66 -26.82 3.81
N SER A 156 -4.14 -26.02 4.77
CA SER A 156 -5.25 -25.10 4.48
C SER A 156 -4.79 -23.96 3.56
N PHE A 157 -5.70 -23.40 2.76
CA PHE A 157 -5.42 -22.25 1.90
C PHE A 157 -4.84 -21.06 2.68
N GLU A 158 -5.35 -20.82 3.90
CA GLU A 158 -4.95 -19.68 4.73
C GLU A 158 -3.50 -19.80 5.23
N GLU A 159 -3.05 -21.01 5.59
CA GLU A 159 -1.65 -21.28 5.96
C GLU A 159 -0.68 -21.04 4.79
N LEU A 160 -1.11 -21.35 3.57
CA LEU A 160 -0.31 -21.13 2.37
C LEU A 160 -0.23 -19.65 2.01
N GLU A 161 -1.32 -18.90 2.15
CA GLU A 161 -1.30 -17.44 1.98
C GLU A 161 -0.30 -16.76 2.94
N GLU A 162 -0.23 -17.23 4.20
CA GLU A 162 0.75 -16.73 5.16
C GLU A 162 2.21 -17.08 4.77
N GLU A 163 2.45 -18.23 4.15
CA GLU A 163 3.78 -18.66 3.72
C GLU A 163 4.29 -17.86 2.52
N PHE A 164 3.44 -17.67 1.51
CA PHE A 164 3.77 -16.90 0.30
C PHE A 164 3.82 -15.38 0.55
N LYS A 165 3.40 -14.95 1.74
CA LYS A 165 3.67 -13.59 2.21
C LYS A 165 5.17 -13.40 2.35
N LEU A 166 5.76 -12.50 1.54
CA LEU A 166 7.12 -12.01 1.71
C LEU A 166 7.20 -11.15 2.97
N THR A 167 7.12 -11.79 4.14
CA THR A 167 7.50 -11.13 5.38
C THR A 167 9.04 -11.08 5.43
N PRO A 168 9.65 -10.00 5.95
CA PRO A 168 11.10 -9.90 6.05
C PRO A 168 11.71 -11.12 6.77
N LYS A 169 10.97 -11.70 7.73
CA LYS A 169 11.37 -12.92 8.43
C LYS A 169 11.47 -14.16 7.52
N ASN A 170 10.51 -14.37 6.60
CA ASN A 170 10.56 -15.50 5.67
C ASN A 170 11.67 -15.33 4.62
N PHE A 171 11.90 -14.09 4.18
CA PHE A 171 12.95 -13.79 3.20
C PHE A 171 14.36 -14.04 3.77
N TRP A 172 14.67 -13.49 4.95
CA TRP A 172 15.95 -13.74 5.63
C TRP A 172 16.11 -15.19 6.12
N GLY A 173 15.00 -15.86 6.45
CA GLY A 173 14.98 -17.28 6.76
C GLY A 173 15.41 -18.14 5.57
N LYS A 174 14.81 -17.90 4.40
CA LYS A 174 15.19 -18.59 3.16
C LYS A 174 16.61 -18.27 2.72
N ILE A 175 17.05 -17.01 2.78
CA ILE A 175 18.44 -16.66 2.41
C ILE A 175 19.45 -17.43 3.26
N LYS A 176 19.23 -17.55 4.57
CA LYS A 176 20.09 -18.36 5.47
C LYS A 176 20.05 -19.86 5.23
N GLU A 177 19.05 -20.35 4.52
CA GLU A 177 18.92 -21.77 4.20
C GLU A 177 19.78 -22.13 2.98
N TYR A 178 20.10 -21.14 2.15
CA TYR A 178 20.92 -21.28 0.94
C TYR A 178 22.34 -20.73 1.07
N PHE A 179 22.63 -19.93 2.11
CA PHE A 179 23.94 -19.33 2.41
C PHE A 179 24.29 -19.49 3.89
#